data_AF-A0A072TUW1-F1
#
_entry.id   AF-A0A072TUW1-F1
#
_cell.length_a   1.000
_cell.length_b   1.000
_cell.length_c   1.000
_cell.angle_alpha   90.00
_cell.angle_beta   90.00
_cell.angle_gamma   90.00
#
_symmetry.space_group_name_H-M   'P 1'
#
loop_
_entity.id
_entity.type
_entity.pdbx_description
1 polymer ?
#
loop_
_entity_poly.entity_id
_entity_poly.type
_entity_poly.pdbx_seq_one_letter_code
_entity_poly.pdbx_strand_id
1 'polypeptide(L)'
;MNFENFQKALSEFQTHCNNVVQNLTANLNLRPNPPPWARIAQNAVKPMSTEAIEKRLEGVPVYALSNATDEFLLVSGASTGKNLGLFCFKKEDAEALLHQVTTIDPLMPSGSKVVPVALNKVFQLKVNGVAFRLIPEFDQVKNAMHEREKSGIPSGDFFGVPVFQSRSLVLKSQSKRYRPLFFRKEDLENSLEKAAGQLNRIKSGDIEVSALEDVIKEMKENSTSKWDDVIFIPPGFDVSTDSNGQ
;
A
#
# COMPACT_ATOMS: atom_id res chain seq x y z
N MET A 1 11.81 23.64 15.14
CA MET A 1 10.68 22.72 15.29
C MET A 1 10.62 22.28 16.74
N ASN A 2 9.47 22.48 17.40
CA ASN A 2 9.35 22.37 18.86
C ASN A 2 9.22 20.89 19.28
N PHE A 3 9.99 20.48 20.29
CA PHE A 3 10.03 19.12 20.84
C PHE A 3 8.64 18.60 21.28
N GLU A 4 7.76 19.50 21.72
CA GLU A 4 6.38 19.18 22.12
C GLU A 4 5.48 18.77 20.94
N ASN A 5 5.69 19.35 19.75
CA ASN A 5 4.93 18.95 18.56
C ASN A 5 5.30 17.55 18.09
N PHE A 6 6.55 17.13 18.32
CA PHE A 6 7.02 15.78 18.01
C PHE A 6 6.46 14.75 19.00
N GLN A 7 6.43 15.05 20.30
CA GLN A 7 5.80 14.17 21.28
C GLN A 7 4.29 14.02 21.06
N LYS A 8 3.61 15.09 20.63
CA LYS A 8 2.19 15.02 20.26
C LYS A 8 1.97 14.13 19.03
N ALA A 9 2.77 14.31 17.97
CA ALA A 9 2.71 13.44 16.79
C ALA A 9 3.04 11.98 17.12
N LEU A 10 3.95 11.73 18.05
CA LEU A 10 4.33 10.39 18.50
C LEU A 10 3.26 9.74 19.40
N SER A 11 2.59 10.53 20.24
CA SER A 11 1.42 10.07 21.01
C SER A 11 0.27 9.74 20.08
N GLU A 12 0.00 10.59 19.08
CA GLU A 12 -1.02 10.35 18.06
C GLU A 12 -0.67 9.11 17.23
N PHE A 13 0.61 8.92 16.89
CA PHE A 13 1.11 7.72 16.20
C PHE A 13 1.03 6.47 17.09
N GLN A 14 1.40 6.52 18.36
CA GLN A 14 1.29 5.39 19.29
C GLN A 14 -0.17 5.03 19.59
N THR A 15 -1.04 6.02 19.76
CA THR A 15 -2.49 5.79 19.89
C THR A 15 -3.05 5.21 18.59
N HIS A 16 -2.63 5.72 17.44
CA HIS A 16 -3.04 5.19 16.14
C HIS A 16 -2.51 3.76 15.91
N CYS A 17 -1.24 3.49 16.19
CA CYS A 17 -0.64 2.16 16.09
C CYS A 17 -1.25 1.18 17.09
N ASN A 18 -1.56 1.60 18.31
CA ASN A 18 -2.25 0.75 19.29
C ASN A 18 -3.69 0.47 18.87
N ASN A 19 -4.42 1.47 18.34
CA ASN A 19 -5.77 1.27 17.82
C ASN A 19 -5.75 0.40 16.56
N VAL A 20 -4.78 0.59 15.67
CA VAL A 20 -4.56 -0.25 14.47
C VAL A 20 -4.20 -1.67 14.88
N VAL A 21 -3.24 -1.87 15.79
CA VAL A 21 -2.83 -3.21 16.27
C VAL A 21 -3.97 -3.93 17.01
N GLN A 22 -4.73 -3.23 17.86
CA GLN A 22 -5.88 -3.80 18.57
C GLN A 22 -7.08 -4.08 17.65
N ASN A 23 -7.40 -3.19 16.71
CA ASN A 23 -8.49 -3.42 15.74
C ASN A 23 -8.13 -4.48 14.69
N LEU A 24 -6.84 -4.66 14.36
CA LEU A 24 -6.36 -5.73 13.48
C LEU A 24 -6.43 -7.12 14.13
N THR A 25 -6.35 -7.22 15.46
CA THR A 25 -6.56 -8.50 16.18
C THR A 25 -8.02 -8.91 16.28
N ALA A 26 -8.96 -7.95 16.25
CA ALA A 26 -10.39 -8.23 16.39
C ALA A 26 -11.10 -8.55 15.06
N ASN A 27 -10.59 -8.10 13.91
CA ASN A 27 -11.36 -8.04 12.66
C ASN A 27 -10.93 -9.02 11.54
N LEU A 28 -10.33 -10.16 11.87
CA LEU A 28 -10.09 -11.23 10.88
C LEU A 28 -11.38 -11.82 10.24
N ASN A 29 -12.58 -11.33 10.60
CA ASN A 29 -13.87 -11.85 10.14
C ASN A 29 -14.81 -10.83 9.45
N LEU A 30 -14.40 -9.58 9.20
CA LEU A 30 -15.24 -8.65 8.43
C LEU A 30 -14.82 -8.64 6.97
N ARG A 31 -15.69 -9.17 6.10
CA ARG A 31 -15.57 -9.07 4.64
C ARG A 31 -15.90 -7.62 4.22
N PRO A 32 -14.96 -6.81 3.70
CA PRO A 32 -15.34 -5.68 2.88
C PRO A 32 -15.96 -6.24 1.60
N ASN A 33 -17.08 -5.66 1.15
CA ASN A 33 -17.56 -5.99 -0.17
C ASN A 33 -16.52 -5.52 -1.20
N PRO A 34 -16.16 -6.36 -2.20
CA PRO A 34 -15.22 -5.96 -3.24
C PRO A 34 -15.73 -4.70 -3.95
N PRO A 35 -14.83 -3.79 -4.35
CA PRO A 35 -15.21 -2.49 -4.87
C PRO A 35 -16.06 -2.65 -6.14
N PRO A 36 -16.94 -1.70 -6.49
CA PRO A 36 -17.88 -1.88 -7.59
C PRO A 36 -17.22 -2.22 -8.94
N TRP A 37 -16.03 -1.67 -9.20
CA TRP A 37 -15.23 -1.97 -10.38
C TRP A 37 -14.61 -3.37 -10.35
N ALA A 38 -14.49 -4.01 -9.19
CA ALA A 38 -14.09 -5.40 -9.01
C ALA A 38 -15.18 -6.44 -9.34
N ARG A 39 -16.45 -6.02 -9.39
CA ARG A 39 -17.57 -6.93 -9.64
C ARG A 39 -17.77 -7.10 -11.15
N ILE A 40 -17.66 -8.31 -11.70
CA ILE A 40 -17.92 -8.55 -13.14
C ILE A 40 -18.64 -9.87 -13.42
N ALA A 41 -19.47 -9.83 -14.47
CA ALA A 41 -20.09 -10.93 -15.19
C ALA A 41 -19.11 -12.00 -15.71
N GLN A 42 -19.58 -13.24 -15.78
CA GLN A 42 -18.79 -14.43 -16.05
C GLN A 42 -18.37 -14.51 -17.53
N ASN A 43 -17.08 -14.33 -17.82
CA ASN A 43 -16.45 -14.86 -19.03
C ASN A 43 -15.13 -15.52 -18.63
N ALA A 44 -14.90 -16.75 -19.11
CA ALA A 44 -13.80 -17.62 -18.70
C ALA A 44 -12.45 -17.20 -19.33
N VAL A 45 -11.67 -16.41 -18.61
CA VAL A 45 -10.21 -16.25 -18.83
C VAL A 45 -9.48 -16.99 -17.70
N LYS A 46 -8.18 -17.27 -17.79
CA LYS A 46 -7.44 -17.96 -16.71
C LYS A 46 -7.09 -16.95 -15.60
N PRO A 47 -7.15 -17.30 -14.29
CA PRO A 47 -6.67 -16.42 -13.23
C PRO A 47 -5.18 -16.05 -13.40
N MET A 48 -4.77 -14.89 -12.89
CA MET A 48 -3.39 -14.41 -13.06
C MET A 48 -2.42 -15.29 -12.26
N SER A 49 -1.30 -15.69 -12.90
CA SER A 49 -0.27 -16.45 -12.20
C SER A 49 0.46 -15.61 -11.16
N THR A 50 1.04 -16.25 -10.14
CA THR A 50 1.81 -15.56 -9.10
C THR A 50 2.97 -14.77 -9.71
N GLU A 51 3.65 -15.33 -10.71
CA GLU A 51 4.79 -14.71 -11.38
C GLU A 51 4.38 -13.44 -12.13
N ALA A 52 3.18 -13.44 -12.73
CA ALA A 52 2.64 -12.25 -13.39
C ALA A 52 2.29 -11.14 -12.39
N ILE A 53 1.77 -11.49 -11.19
CA ILE A 53 1.52 -10.53 -10.11
C ILE A 53 2.85 -10.00 -9.56
N GLU A 54 3.85 -10.87 -9.34
CA GLU A 54 5.20 -10.48 -8.92
C GLU A 54 5.82 -9.44 -9.84
N LYS A 55 5.69 -9.65 -11.15
CA LYS A 55 6.19 -8.72 -12.14
C LYS A 55 5.48 -7.36 -12.08
N ARG A 56 4.20 -7.30 -11.72
CA ARG A 56 3.46 -6.03 -11.58
C ARG A 56 3.83 -5.26 -10.31
N LEU A 57 4.24 -5.96 -9.26
CA LEU A 57 4.70 -5.38 -8.00
C LEU A 57 6.21 -5.07 -8.01
N GLU A 58 6.90 -5.40 -9.11
CA GLU A 58 8.32 -5.12 -9.28
C GLU A 58 8.58 -3.61 -9.27
N GLY A 59 9.66 -3.20 -8.60
CA GLY A 59 10.03 -1.79 -8.49
C GLY A 59 9.33 -1.02 -7.37
N VAL A 60 8.36 -1.60 -6.67
CA VAL A 60 7.74 -0.98 -5.49
C VAL A 60 8.60 -1.29 -4.24
N PRO A 61 9.25 -0.29 -3.63
CA PRO A 61 10.02 -0.50 -2.41
C PRO A 61 9.12 -0.55 -1.18
N VAL A 62 9.46 -1.42 -0.24
CA VAL A 62 9.05 -1.38 1.16
C VAL A 62 10.28 -1.45 2.05
N TYR A 63 10.17 -1.04 3.30
CA TYR A 63 11.30 -0.87 4.20
C TYR A 63 11.14 -1.79 5.41
N ALA A 64 12.14 -2.66 5.61
CA ALA A 64 12.21 -3.57 6.75
C ALA A 64 13.31 -3.12 7.71
N LEU A 65 13.15 -3.51 8.97
CA LEU A 65 14.24 -3.40 9.94
C LEU A 65 15.08 -4.67 9.86
N SER A 66 16.40 -4.52 9.92
CA SER A 66 17.36 -5.62 9.87
C SER A 66 18.42 -5.49 10.94
N ASN A 67 18.99 -6.61 11.35
CA ASN A 67 20.19 -6.64 12.20
C ASN A 67 21.47 -6.38 11.35
N ALA A 68 22.64 -6.42 12.00
CA ALA A 68 23.92 -6.20 11.34
C ALA A 68 24.27 -7.26 10.26
N THR A 69 23.59 -8.41 10.27
CA THR A 69 23.76 -9.51 9.30
C THR A 69 22.66 -9.53 8.23
N ASP A 70 21.91 -8.44 8.08
CA ASP A 70 20.82 -8.28 7.11
C ASP A 70 19.64 -9.26 7.30
N GLU A 71 19.45 -9.81 8.50
CA GLU A 71 18.27 -10.61 8.84
C GLU A 71 17.15 -9.70 9.36
N PHE A 72 15.91 -9.99 8.95
CA PHE A 72 14.76 -9.20 9.35
C PHE A 72 14.49 -9.28 10.85
N LEU A 73 14.32 -8.12 11.46
CA LEU A 73 13.87 -8.04 12.84
C LEU A 73 12.39 -8.38 12.92
N LEU A 74 12.05 -9.23 13.89
CA LEU A 74 10.69 -9.64 14.16
C LEU A 74 10.25 -9.13 15.53
N VAL A 75 9.03 -8.62 15.61
CA VAL A 75 8.41 -8.17 16.86
C VAL A 75 7.63 -9.34 17.46
N SER A 76 7.93 -9.72 18.69
CA SER A 76 7.20 -10.77 19.40
C SER A 76 5.75 -10.33 19.69
N GLY A 77 4.78 -11.06 19.15
CA GLY A 77 3.36 -10.81 19.41
C GLY A 77 2.95 -11.35 20.78
N ALA A 78 2.83 -10.45 21.78
CA ALA A 78 2.51 -10.80 23.16
C ALA A 78 1.23 -11.64 23.35
N SER A 79 0.28 -11.57 22.40
CA SER A 79 -1.03 -12.24 22.48
C SER A 79 -1.20 -13.48 21.61
N THR A 80 -0.32 -13.75 20.64
CA THR A 80 -0.54 -14.80 19.63
C THR A 80 0.54 -15.88 19.58
N GLY A 81 1.66 -15.69 20.30
CA GLY A 81 2.83 -16.56 20.21
C GLY A 81 3.50 -16.57 18.83
N LYS A 82 3.08 -15.67 17.93
CA LYS A 82 3.67 -15.49 16.60
C LYS A 82 4.57 -14.27 16.59
N ASN A 83 5.65 -14.39 15.84
CA ASN A 83 6.54 -13.28 15.55
C ASN A 83 5.98 -12.46 14.39
N LEU A 84 6.20 -11.14 14.40
CA LEU A 84 5.65 -10.21 13.41
C LEU A 84 6.80 -9.56 12.63
N GLY A 85 6.87 -9.79 11.32
CA GLY A 85 7.73 -9.02 10.44
C GLY A 85 6.98 -7.82 9.88
N LEU A 86 7.60 -6.64 9.95
CA LEU A 86 6.99 -5.37 9.54
C LEU A 86 7.69 -4.81 8.30
N PHE A 87 6.89 -4.40 7.32
CA PHE A 87 7.36 -3.77 6.08
C PHE A 87 6.63 -2.44 5.88
N CYS A 88 7.31 -1.32 6.08
CA CYS A 88 6.75 0.02 5.94
C CYS A 88 6.82 0.51 4.49
N PHE A 89 5.79 1.20 4.01
CA PHE A 89 5.84 1.83 2.68
C PHE A 89 6.69 3.12 2.64
N LYS A 90 6.94 3.71 3.81
CA LYS A 90 7.73 4.94 3.96
C LYS A 90 8.97 4.69 4.82
N LYS A 91 10.10 5.18 4.34
CA LYS A 91 11.41 4.94 4.96
C LYS A 91 11.49 5.60 6.33
N GLU A 92 11.00 6.83 6.43
CA GLU A 92 11.01 7.61 7.66
C GLU A 92 10.20 6.93 8.77
N ASP A 93 9.10 6.24 8.41
CA ASP A 93 8.29 5.48 9.36
C ASP A 93 9.04 4.24 9.87
N ALA A 94 9.80 3.55 9.00
CA ALA A 94 10.66 2.44 9.39
C ALA A 94 11.84 2.91 10.27
N GLU A 95 12.40 4.09 9.98
CA GLU A 95 13.47 4.69 10.80
C GLU A 95 12.95 5.09 12.19
N ALA A 96 11.75 5.67 12.26
CA ALA A 96 11.09 5.97 13.52
C ALA A 96 10.78 4.71 14.34
N LEU A 97 10.31 3.65 13.67
CA LEU A 97 10.08 2.35 14.30
C LEU A 97 11.39 1.74 14.83
N LEU A 98 12.49 1.83 14.08
CA LEU A 98 13.79 1.34 14.51
C LEU A 98 14.25 2.06 15.78
N HIS A 99 14.14 3.40 15.81
CA HIS A 99 14.47 4.19 16.99
C HIS A 99 13.65 3.76 18.21
N GLN A 100 12.35 3.50 18.02
CA GLN A 100 11.47 3.04 19.09
C GLN A 100 11.86 1.66 19.61
N VAL A 101 12.15 0.71 18.71
CA VAL A 101 12.56 -0.65 19.08
C VAL A 101 13.89 -0.63 19.85
N THR A 102 14.86 0.17 19.41
CA THR A 102 16.14 0.35 20.12
C THR A 102 15.97 0.99 21.51
N THR A 103 14.95 1.83 21.69
CA THR A 103 14.63 2.43 23.00
C THR A 103 14.02 1.40 23.96
N ILE A 104 13.18 0.50 23.44
CA ILE A 104 12.45 -0.51 24.23
C ILE A 104 13.36 -1.68 24.60
N ASP A 105 14.21 -2.12 23.68
CA ASP A 105 15.13 -3.22 23.87
C ASP A 105 16.59 -2.75 23.72
N PRO A 106 17.25 -2.39 24.83
CA PRO A 106 18.67 -2.01 24.83
C PRO A 106 19.62 -3.13 24.42
N LEU A 107 19.14 -4.39 24.38
CA LEU A 107 19.91 -5.55 23.89
C LEU A 107 19.82 -5.70 22.36
N MET A 108 19.13 -4.79 21.68
CA MET A 108 19.07 -4.75 20.22
C MET A 108 20.46 -4.84 19.60
N PRO A 109 20.66 -5.69 18.56
CA PRO A 109 21.96 -5.85 17.93
C PRO A 109 22.52 -4.50 17.46
N SER A 110 23.75 -4.22 17.89
CA SER A 110 24.53 -3.09 17.40
C SER A 110 24.62 -3.19 15.87
N GLY A 111 24.29 -2.10 15.15
CA GLY A 111 24.27 -2.10 13.69
C GLY A 111 22.92 -2.46 13.05
N SER A 112 21.83 -2.49 13.82
CA SER A 112 20.48 -2.56 13.26
C SER A 112 20.20 -1.35 12.35
N LYS A 113 19.55 -1.60 11.21
CA LYS A 113 19.34 -0.60 10.16
C LYS A 113 18.05 -0.85 9.37
N VAL A 114 17.57 0.19 8.70
CA VAL A 114 16.46 0.09 7.74
C VAL A 114 17.01 -0.32 6.37
N VAL A 115 16.42 -1.35 5.78
CA VAL A 115 16.78 -1.87 4.45
C VAL A 115 15.59 -1.82 3.49
N PRO A 116 15.79 -1.39 2.24
CA PRO A 116 14.76 -1.49 1.22
C PRO A 116 14.62 -2.95 0.76
N VAL A 117 13.38 -3.38 0.58
CA VAL A 117 13.00 -4.70 0.09
C VAL A 117 11.95 -4.51 -1.01
N ALA A 118 12.02 -5.31 -2.07
CA ALA A 118 11.04 -5.22 -3.13
C ALA A 118 9.72 -5.89 -2.72
N LEU A 119 8.60 -5.19 -2.90
CA LEU A 119 7.26 -5.66 -2.51
C LEU A 119 6.92 -7.02 -3.15
N ASN A 120 7.31 -7.23 -4.41
CA ASN A 120 7.13 -8.50 -5.10
C ASN A 120 7.82 -9.69 -4.43
N LYS A 121 8.83 -9.48 -3.58
CA LYS A 121 9.49 -10.55 -2.83
C LYS A 121 8.84 -10.85 -1.50
N VAL A 122 8.07 -9.91 -0.94
CA VAL A 122 7.52 -10.03 0.42
C VAL A 122 6.01 -10.23 0.47
N PHE A 123 5.25 -9.88 -0.58
CA PHE A 123 3.78 -9.99 -0.58
C PHE A 123 3.24 -11.43 -0.43
N GLN A 124 4.08 -12.45 -0.67
CA GLN A 124 3.77 -13.86 -0.44
C GLN A 124 4.73 -14.54 0.55
N LEU A 125 5.53 -13.77 1.28
CA LEU A 125 6.48 -14.35 2.22
C LEU A 125 5.73 -15.12 3.31
N LYS A 126 6.05 -16.39 3.45
CA LYS A 126 5.49 -17.29 4.46
C LYS A 126 6.64 -17.96 5.19
N VAL A 127 6.75 -17.67 6.49
CA VAL A 127 7.71 -18.31 7.38
C VAL A 127 6.93 -18.87 8.55
N ASN A 128 7.23 -20.12 8.93
CA ASN A 128 6.53 -20.79 10.02
C ASN A 128 6.68 -19.99 11.32
N GLY A 129 5.56 -19.74 12.00
CA GLY A 129 5.54 -18.96 13.24
C GLY A 129 5.67 -17.44 13.05
N VAL A 130 5.74 -16.95 11.82
CA VAL A 130 5.87 -15.51 11.53
C VAL A 130 4.68 -15.02 10.70
N ALA A 131 4.07 -13.93 11.14
CA ALA A 131 3.14 -13.15 10.33
C ALA A 131 3.88 -11.95 9.76
N PHE A 132 3.67 -11.64 8.47
CA PHE A 132 4.22 -10.44 7.86
C PHE A 132 3.11 -9.41 7.64
N ARG A 133 3.39 -8.15 7.93
CA ARG A 133 2.45 -7.04 7.78
C ARG A 133 3.06 -5.91 6.97
N LEU A 134 2.29 -5.45 6.00
CA LEU A 134 2.53 -4.19 5.32
C LEU A 134 1.99 -3.05 6.18
N ILE A 135 2.80 -2.01 6.37
CA ILE A 135 2.44 -0.82 7.11
C ILE A 135 2.32 0.34 6.11
N PRO A 136 1.10 0.81 5.80
CA PRO A 136 0.90 1.93 4.90
C PRO A 136 1.31 3.24 5.54
N GLU A 137 1.51 4.27 4.70
CA GLU A 137 1.68 5.64 5.15
C GLU A 137 0.40 6.17 5.80
N PHE A 138 0.52 6.81 6.97
CA PHE A 138 -0.63 7.34 7.72
C PHE A 138 -1.48 8.31 6.88
N ASP A 139 -0.83 9.24 6.18
CA ASP A 139 -1.52 10.21 5.33
C ASP A 139 -2.33 9.54 4.21
N GLN A 140 -1.85 8.39 3.70
CA GLN A 140 -2.56 7.66 2.66
C GLN A 140 -3.78 6.91 3.20
N VAL A 141 -3.74 6.44 4.44
CA VAL A 141 -4.94 5.89 5.11
C VAL A 141 -5.98 6.99 5.31
N LYS A 142 -5.57 8.20 5.74
CA LYS A 142 -6.46 9.36 5.89
C LYS A 142 -7.07 9.77 4.55
N ASN A 143 -6.25 9.86 3.50
CA ASN A 143 -6.68 10.14 2.13
C ASN A 143 -7.70 9.09 1.65
N ALA A 144 -7.44 7.81 1.91
CA ALA A 144 -8.32 6.71 1.54
C ALA A 144 -9.71 6.80 2.21
N MET A 145 -9.75 7.13 3.50
CA MET A 145 -11.00 7.35 4.21
C MET A 145 -11.78 8.54 3.62
N HIS A 146 -11.09 9.65 3.35
CA HIS A 146 -11.72 10.84 2.77
C HIS A 146 -12.35 10.58 1.39
N GLU A 147 -11.68 9.83 0.51
CA GLU A 147 -12.23 9.50 -0.82
C GLU A 147 -13.39 8.49 -0.75
N ARG A 148 -13.40 7.60 0.26
CA ARG A 148 -14.54 6.70 0.52
C ARG A 148 -15.77 7.47 0.99
N GLU A 149 -15.59 8.44 1.88
CA GLU A 149 -16.67 9.32 2.36
C GLU A 149 -17.30 10.13 1.21
N LYS A 150 -16.47 10.70 0.32
CA LYS A 150 -16.94 11.39 -0.89
C LYS A 150 -17.77 10.48 -1.80
N SER A 151 -17.46 9.19 -1.83
CA SER A 151 -18.16 8.18 -2.63
C SER A 151 -19.45 7.68 -1.98
N GLY A 152 -19.88 8.28 -0.85
CA GLY A 152 -21.08 7.87 -0.12
C GLY A 152 -20.92 6.54 0.64
N ILE A 153 -19.68 6.05 0.80
CA ILE A 153 -19.39 4.88 1.63
C ILE A 153 -19.33 5.38 3.08
N PRO A 154 -20.09 4.77 4.03
CA PRO A 154 -20.11 5.20 5.41
C PRO A 154 -18.70 5.29 6.02
N SER A 155 -18.49 6.31 6.85
CA SER A 155 -17.26 6.49 7.63
C SER A 155 -17.00 5.24 8.46
N GLY A 156 -15.94 4.52 8.12
CA GLY A 156 -15.46 3.33 8.79
C GLY A 156 -13.97 3.18 8.55
N ASP A 157 -13.31 2.42 9.43
CA ASP A 157 -11.87 2.19 9.34
C ASP A 157 -11.46 1.66 7.96
N PHE A 158 -10.32 2.14 7.46
CA PHE A 158 -9.69 1.59 6.27
C PHE A 158 -8.74 0.48 6.67
N PHE A 159 -8.99 -0.74 6.18
CA PHE A 159 -8.14 -1.90 6.42
C PHE A 159 -7.32 -2.23 5.19
N GLY A 160 -6.01 -2.45 5.38
CA GLY A 160 -5.06 -2.81 4.32
C GLY A 160 -4.24 -1.62 3.80
N VAL A 161 -3.47 -1.85 2.74
CA VAL A 161 -2.66 -0.81 2.10
C VAL A 161 -3.48 -0.08 1.04
N PRO A 162 -3.72 1.23 1.16
CA PRO A 162 -4.51 1.95 0.18
C PRO A 162 -3.79 2.05 -1.15
N VAL A 163 -4.53 1.79 -2.22
CA VAL A 163 -4.15 2.09 -3.60
C VAL A 163 -5.23 2.95 -4.25
N PHE A 164 -4.80 3.94 -5.02
CA PHE A 164 -5.65 4.96 -5.63
C PHE A 164 -5.63 4.81 -7.15
N GLN A 165 -6.78 5.01 -7.77
CA GLN A 165 -6.92 5.03 -9.23
C GLN A 165 -7.92 6.08 -9.68
N SER A 166 -7.89 6.42 -10.97
CA SER A 166 -8.93 7.23 -11.61
C SER A 166 -9.28 6.66 -12.97
N ARG A 167 -10.56 6.68 -13.35
CA ARG A 167 -11.03 6.22 -14.66
C ARG A 167 -10.60 7.15 -15.79
N SER A 168 -10.30 8.40 -15.46
CA SER A 168 -9.84 9.44 -16.37
C SER A 168 -8.35 9.35 -16.69
N LEU A 169 -7.59 8.53 -15.96
CA LEU A 169 -6.16 8.36 -16.20
C LEU A 169 -5.86 6.99 -16.83
N VAL A 170 -5.36 7.04 -18.06
CA VAL A 170 -4.87 5.86 -18.78
C VAL A 170 -3.50 6.19 -19.35
N LEU A 171 -2.52 5.37 -19.01
CA LEU A 171 -1.17 5.49 -19.53
C LEU A 171 -1.07 4.77 -20.87
N LYS A 172 -0.42 5.41 -21.83
CA LYS A 172 -0.16 4.81 -23.14
C LYS A 172 1.33 4.56 -23.25
N SER A 173 1.70 3.33 -23.58
CA SER A 173 3.06 2.99 -23.97
C SER A 173 2.98 2.11 -25.21
N GLN A 174 3.65 2.54 -26.28
CA GLN A 174 3.51 1.93 -27.60
C GLN A 174 2.02 1.82 -28.02
N SER A 175 1.55 0.63 -28.36
CA SER A 175 0.16 0.34 -28.71
C SER A 175 -0.70 -0.16 -27.53
N LYS A 176 -0.15 -0.15 -26.30
CA LYS A 176 -0.82 -0.65 -25.11
C LYS A 176 -1.31 0.47 -24.20
N ARG A 177 -2.45 0.21 -23.57
CA ARG A 177 -3.08 1.08 -22.57
C ARG A 177 -2.95 0.41 -21.22
N TYR A 178 -2.62 1.19 -20.20
CA TYR A 178 -2.43 0.73 -18.84
C TYR A 178 -3.24 1.59 -17.87
N ARG A 179 -3.86 0.93 -16.89
CA ARG A 179 -4.56 1.57 -15.78
C ARG A 179 -3.62 1.61 -14.57
N PRO A 180 -3.14 2.79 -14.17
CA PRO A 180 -2.23 2.91 -13.05
C PRO A 180 -2.95 2.84 -11.70
N LEU A 181 -2.36 2.11 -10.76
CA LEU A 181 -2.69 2.10 -9.34
C LEU A 181 -1.56 2.76 -8.56
N PHE A 182 -1.84 3.84 -7.85
CA PHE A 182 -0.86 4.61 -7.09
C PHE A 182 -0.92 4.26 -5.61
N PHE A 183 0.23 4.17 -4.95
CA PHE A 183 0.29 4.04 -3.48
C PHE A 183 0.11 5.37 -2.75
N ARG A 184 0.33 6.50 -3.45
CA ARG A 184 0.11 7.84 -2.93
C ARG A 184 -0.94 8.57 -3.74
N LYS A 185 -1.88 9.19 -3.05
CA LYS A 185 -2.93 9.99 -3.67
C LYS A 185 -2.35 11.17 -4.44
N GLU A 186 -1.32 11.81 -3.88
CA GLU A 186 -0.68 12.98 -4.46
C GLU A 186 -0.02 12.65 -5.80
N ASP A 187 0.55 11.45 -5.95
CA ASP A 187 1.14 10.99 -7.21
C ASP A 187 0.07 10.81 -8.30
N LEU A 188 -1.11 10.29 -7.93
CA LEU A 188 -2.27 10.22 -8.83
C LEU A 188 -2.77 11.61 -9.23
N GLU A 189 -2.94 12.51 -8.26
CA GLU A 189 -3.42 13.88 -8.50
C GLU A 189 -2.46 14.65 -9.42
N ASN A 190 -1.16 14.56 -9.16
CA ASN A 190 -0.12 15.14 -10.02
C ASN A 190 -0.16 14.56 -11.44
N SER A 191 -0.34 13.24 -11.57
CA SER A 191 -0.44 12.59 -12.88
C SER A 191 -1.71 13.02 -13.65
N LEU A 192 -2.82 13.19 -12.94
CA LEU A 192 -4.07 13.72 -13.50
C LEU A 192 -3.90 15.16 -13.96
N GLU A 193 -3.27 16.02 -13.15
CA GLU A 193 -3.02 17.43 -13.48
C GLU A 193 -2.17 17.57 -14.74
N LYS A 194 -1.09 16.79 -14.85
CA LYS A 194 -0.24 16.74 -16.04
C LYS A 194 -1.03 16.27 -17.27
N ALA A 195 -1.88 15.25 -17.12
CA ALA A 195 -2.70 14.74 -18.22
C ALA A 195 -3.82 15.70 -18.65
N ALA A 196 -4.31 16.57 -17.75
CA ALA A 196 -5.42 17.50 -18.01
C ALA A 196 -5.02 18.78 -18.77
N GLY A 197 -3.74 18.96 -19.09
CA GLY A 197 -3.22 20.11 -19.85
C GLY A 197 -3.67 20.16 -21.32
N GLN A 198 -4.92 20.59 -21.56
CA GLN A 198 -5.37 21.49 -22.65
C GLN A 198 -6.90 21.68 -22.67
N LEU A 199 -7.72 20.88 -21.98
CA LEU A 199 -9.17 21.11 -21.94
C LEU A 199 -9.83 20.46 -20.70
N ASN A 200 -10.27 21.31 -19.77
CA ASN A 200 -11.28 21.04 -18.73
C ASN A 200 -10.92 20.24 -17.46
N ARG A 201 -11.61 20.68 -16.39
CA ARG A 201 -11.44 20.37 -14.97
C ARG A 201 -11.53 18.86 -14.68
N ILE A 202 -10.47 18.30 -14.10
CA ILE A 202 -10.51 16.99 -13.43
C ILE A 202 -11.60 17.05 -12.36
N LYS A 203 -12.60 16.17 -12.46
CA LYS A 203 -13.61 16.06 -11.40
C LYS A 203 -13.00 15.23 -10.28
N SER A 204 -12.78 15.84 -9.11
CA SER A 204 -12.29 15.17 -7.89
C SER A 204 -13.11 13.92 -7.48
N GLY A 205 -14.30 13.69 -8.06
CA GLY A 205 -15.13 12.50 -7.81
C GLY A 205 -14.78 11.27 -8.64
N ASP A 206 -13.67 11.27 -9.40
CA ASP A 206 -13.23 10.11 -10.19
C ASP A 206 -12.10 9.32 -9.54
N ILE A 207 -11.66 9.69 -8.33
CA ILE A 207 -10.67 8.92 -7.57
C ILE A 207 -11.38 7.78 -6.84
N GLU A 208 -10.94 6.56 -7.09
CA GLU A 208 -11.40 5.36 -6.40
C GLU A 208 -10.27 4.79 -5.55
N VAL A 209 -10.64 4.19 -4.42
CA VAL A 209 -9.68 3.61 -3.46
C VAL A 209 -9.99 2.15 -3.20
N SER A 210 -8.96 1.33 -3.11
CA SER A 210 -9.07 -0.08 -2.74
C SER A 210 -7.87 -0.52 -1.90
N ALA A 211 -7.99 -1.65 -1.20
CA ALA A 211 -6.87 -2.24 -0.50
C ALA A 211 -6.02 -3.07 -1.48
N LEU A 212 -4.70 -2.95 -1.40
CA LEU A 212 -3.74 -3.74 -2.19
C LEU A 212 -4.02 -5.24 -2.07
N GLU A 213 -4.33 -5.69 -0.87
CA GLU A 213 -4.61 -7.09 -0.54
C GLU A 213 -5.84 -7.60 -1.29
N ASP A 214 -6.89 -6.79 -1.37
CA ASP A 214 -8.11 -7.10 -2.12
C ASP A 214 -7.81 -7.15 -3.63
N VAL A 215 -7.04 -6.20 -4.14
CA VAL A 215 -6.61 -6.17 -5.55
C VAL A 215 -5.81 -7.43 -5.92
N ILE A 216 -4.81 -7.78 -5.11
CA ILE A 216 -3.97 -8.98 -5.34
C ILE A 216 -4.81 -10.26 -5.24
N LYS A 217 -5.72 -10.33 -4.27
CA LYS A 217 -6.64 -11.45 -4.12
C LYS A 217 -7.50 -11.61 -5.36
N GLU A 218 -8.07 -10.52 -5.86
CA GLU A 218 -8.89 -10.54 -7.07
C GLU A 218 -8.08 -10.90 -8.32
N MET A 219 -6.82 -10.48 -8.44
CA MET A 219 -5.94 -10.93 -9.52
C MET A 219 -5.74 -12.46 -9.49
N LYS A 220 -5.64 -13.05 -8.30
CA LYS A 220 -5.45 -14.51 -8.10
C LYS A 220 -6.71 -15.33 -8.31
N GLU A 221 -7.84 -14.82 -7.86
CA GLU A 221 -9.12 -15.55 -7.85
C GLU A 221 -9.93 -15.31 -9.12
N ASN A 222 -9.78 -14.13 -9.74
CA ASN A 222 -10.61 -13.72 -10.87
C ASN A 222 -9.94 -14.04 -12.21
N SER A 223 -10.73 -14.73 -13.01
CA SER A 223 -10.48 -15.24 -14.34
C SER A 223 -10.85 -14.22 -15.41
N THR A 224 -10.63 -12.92 -15.18
CA THR A 224 -11.02 -11.86 -16.13
C THR A 224 -9.80 -11.12 -16.65
N SER A 225 -9.81 -10.77 -17.94
CA SER A 225 -8.79 -9.92 -18.58
C SER A 225 -8.74 -8.50 -18.01
N LYS A 226 -9.63 -8.18 -17.06
CA LYS A 226 -9.67 -6.91 -16.36
C LYS A 226 -8.34 -6.56 -15.71
N TRP A 227 -7.54 -7.52 -15.27
CA TRP A 227 -6.29 -7.20 -14.57
C TRP A 227 -5.07 -7.05 -15.49
N ASP A 228 -5.23 -7.33 -16.79
CA ASP A 228 -4.11 -7.40 -17.72
C ASP A 228 -3.44 -6.04 -17.97
N ASP A 229 -4.24 -4.98 -17.93
CA ASP A 229 -3.82 -3.59 -18.13
C ASP A 229 -3.42 -2.87 -16.85
N VAL A 230 -3.53 -3.50 -15.67
CA VAL A 230 -3.24 -2.84 -14.38
C VAL A 230 -1.74 -2.79 -14.09
N ILE A 231 -1.22 -1.62 -13.75
CA ILE A 231 0.16 -1.48 -13.26
C ILE A 231 0.19 -0.75 -11.94
N PHE A 232 1.12 -1.11 -11.07
CA PHE A 232 1.36 -0.38 -9.82
C PHE A 232 2.44 0.69 -10.06
N ILE A 233 2.17 1.91 -9.61
CA ILE A 233 3.10 3.04 -9.69
C ILE A 233 3.79 3.18 -8.34
N PRO A 234 5.13 2.99 -8.25
CA PRO A 234 5.86 3.14 -7.01
C PRO A 234 5.68 4.54 -6.39
N PRO A 235 5.70 4.67 -5.05
CA PRO A 235 5.62 5.96 -4.38
C PRO A 235 6.70 6.94 -4.88
N GLY A 236 6.30 8.16 -5.25
CA GLY A 236 7.18 9.21 -5.76
C GLY A 236 7.69 8.98 -7.18
N PHE A 237 7.18 7.97 -7.89
CA PHE A 237 7.52 7.76 -9.30
C PHE A 237 6.75 8.74 -10.19
N ASP A 238 7.48 9.54 -10.96
CA ASP A 238 6.86 10.47 -11.90
C ASP A 238 6.46 9.76 -13.19
N VAL A 239 5.16 9.70 -13.43
CA VAL A 239 4.62 9.13 -14.66
C VAL A 239 4.51 10.23 -15.71
N SER A 240 5.54 10.40 -16.53
CA SER A 240 5.45 11.21 -17.73
C SER A 240 4.56 10.53 -18.76
N THR A 241 3.40 11.11 -19.06
CA THR A 241 2.64 10.75 -20.27
C THR A 241 3.44 11.21 -21.47
N ASP A 242 4.11 10.30 -22.17
CA ASP A 242 4.73 10.61 -23.45
C ASP A 242 3.63 11.06 -24.42
N SER A 243 3.49 12.37 -24.55
CA SER A 243 2.73 13.01 -25.60
C SER A 243 3.61 13.06 -26.84
N ASN A 244 4.01 11.90 -27.37
CA ASN A 244 4.73 11.85 -28.64
C ASN A 244 4.13 10.78 -29.55
N GLY A 245 3.38 11.28 -30.52
CA GLY A 245 2.81 10.55 -31.64
C GLY A 245 2.07 11.53 -32.54
N GLN A 246 2.86 12.27 -33.33
CA GLN A 246 2.41 12.87 -34.60
C GLN A 246 1.72 11.82 -35.48
#